data_AF-A0A834B3P1-F1
#
_entry.id   AF-A0A834B3P1-F1
#
_cell.length_a   1.000
_cell.length_b   1.000
_cell.length_c   1.000
_cell.angle_alpha   90.00
_cell.angle_beta   90.00
_cell.angle_gamma   90.00
#
_symmetry.space_group_name_H-M   'P 1'
#
loop_
_entity.id
_entity.type
_entity.pdbx_description
1 polymer ?
#
loop_
_entity_poly.entity_id
_entity_poly.type
_entity_poly.pdbx_seq_one_letter_code
_entity_poly.pdbx_strand_id
1 'polypeptide(L)'
;MKRALRNFFYSCAGWCVVTFILGVCDRHNDNIMLTKSGHMFHIDFGKILGHAQTFGGIKRDRAPFIFTSEMEYFITEGGKNPQHFQDFVELCCRAYNIVRRHSQLILNLLEMMLHAGLPELSGIQDLKYVYDNLRPQDTDLEATSHFTRKIKESLECFPVKLNNLIHTLAQMTTVSPAKSASEDLSPKPCALSSNRSIQRAAILRFSKKTHALYLIQVTHRNNETSLTEKSFEQFSKLHSQLQKQFPSLTLPEFPHWWHLPFTNSDDKRFRDLNHYMEQILTGSYEVANSDCILNFFLSEPVQQTLEDSSSLFLGVQSPDKVPKVQLVISYEDAKLTILVKHMKNIHLPDGSMPSAHVEFYLLPHPSEVRRRKTKSVSKCTDPTYNEIVVYDEVTELQGHVLMLIVKSKSTFVGAINIQLCSVPLNEEKWYPLGNSII
;
A
#
# COMPACT_ATOMS: atom_id res chain seq x y z
N MET A 1 12.95 10.22 -30.75
CA MET A 1 13.10 10.46 -29.29
C MET A 1 12.71 9.24 -28.45
N LYS A 2 11.48 8.68 -28.56
CA LYS A 2 11.02 7.52 -27.77
C LYS A 2 11.95 6.29 -27.80
N ARG A 3 12.51 5.94 -28.96
CA ARG A 3 13.45 4.80 -29.10
C ARG A 3 14.78 5.02 -28.38
N ALA A 4 15.33 6.23 -28.44
CA ALA A 4 16.60 6.56 -27.79
C ALA A 4 16.45 6.58 -26.26
N LEU A 5 15.34 7.12 -25.75
CA LEU A 5 14.99 7.02 -24.33
C LEU A 5 14.85 5.56 -23.90
N ARG A 6 14.12 4.74 -24.66
CA ARG A 6 14.02 3.30 -24.34
C ARG A 6 15.41 2.63 -24.31
N ASN A 7 16.25 2.88 -25.30
CA ASN A 7 17.60 2.34 -25.31
C ASN A 7 18.41 2.77 -24.07
N PHE A 8 18.25 4.02 -23.63
CA PHE A 8 18.87 4.54 -22.43
C PHE A 8 18.37 3.80 -21.18
N PHE A 9 17.05 3.65 -21.03
CA PHE A 9 16.45 2.93 -19.89
C PHE A 9 16.99 1.51 -19.74
N TYR A 10 16.98 0.73 -20.83
CA TYR A 10 17.42 -0.66 -20.78
C TYR A 10 18.93 -0.80 -20.56
N SER A 11 19.73 0.05 -21.21
CA SER A 11 21.18 0.02 -21.05
C SER A 11 21.61 0.50 -19.67
N CYS A 12 21.02 1.57 -19.17
CA CYS A 12 21.25 2.08 -17.81
C CYS A 12 20.88 1.01 -16.76
N ALA A 13 19.71 0.38 -16.87
CA ALA A 13 19.30 -0.69 -15.95
C ALA A 13 20.28 -1.88 -15.96
N GLY A 14 20.73 -2.30 -17.15
CA GLY A 14 21.75 -3.35 -17.29
C GLY A 14 23.07 -2.96 -16.62
N TRP A 15 23.54 -1.73 -16.82
CA TRP A 15 24.77 -1.24 -16.20
C TRP A 15 24.66 -1.05 -14.69
N CYS A 16 23.51 -0.66 -14.14
CA CYS A 16 23.30 -0.66 -12.69
C CYS A 16 23.50 -2.06 -12.09
N VAL A 17 22.98 -3.10 -12.77
CA VAL A 17 23.14 -4.49 -12.33
C VAL A 17 24.59 -4.97 -12.47
N VAL A 18 25.24 -4.71 -13.62
CA VAL A 18 26.63 -5.13 -13.88
C VAL A 18 27.61 -4.45 -12.92
N THR A 19 27.50 -3.13 -12.75
CA THR A 19 28.39 -2.37 -11.88
C THR A 19 28.23 -2.74 -10.41
N PHE A 20 27.01 -3.10 -10.00
CA PHE A 20 26.75 -3.64 -8.66
C PHE A 20 27.38 -5.02 -8.47
N ILE A 21 27.07 -5.99 -9.35
CA ILE A 21 27.52 -7.37 -9.20
C ILE A 21 29.05 -7.48 -9.25
N LEU A 22 29.66 -6.85 -10.25
CA LEU A 22 31.11 -6.91 -10.48
C LEU A 22 31.89 -5.85 -9.71
N GLY A 23 31.23 -4.96 -8.97
CA GLY A 23 31.90 -3.93 -8.20
C GLY A 23 32.83 -3.04 -9.04
N VAL A 24 32.38 -2.68 -10.26
CA VAL A 24 33.13 -1.79 -11.15
C VAL A 24 33.32 -0.46 -10.43
N CYS A 25 34.57 -0.02 -10.30
CA CYS A 25 34.96 1.20 -9.62
C CYS A 25 35.22 2.34 -10.62
N ASP A 26 35.72 3.47 -10.13
CA ASP A 26 36.06 4.67 -10.90
C ASP A 26 34.92 5.19 -11.78
N ARG A 27 33.74 5.18 -11.17
CA ARG A 27 32.50 5.53 -11.85
C ARG A 27 32.39 7.06 -11.76
N HIS A 28 32.64 7.76 -12.87
CA HIS A 28 32.41 9.20 -13.01
C HIS A 28 31.93 9.50 -14.44
N ASN A 29 31.51 10.74 -14.67
CA ASN A 29 30.87 11.12 -15.93
C ASN A 29 31.75 10.88 -17.16
N ASP A 30 33.09 10.92 -17.03
CA ASP A 30 34.00 10.66 -18.15
C ASP A 30 34.11 9.16 -18.50
N ASN A 31 33.76 8.28 -17.56
CA ASN A 31 33.74 6.83 -17.77
C ASN A 31 32.35 6.29 -18.14
N ILE A 32 31.38 7.19 -18.36
CA ILE A 32 30.02 6.87 -18.78
C ILE A 32 29.76 7.52 -20.13
N MET A 33 29.62 6.70 -21.16
CA MET A 33 29.47 7.14 -22.54
C MET A 33 28.03 6.92 -23.04
N LEU A 34 27.60 7.78 -23.98
CA LEU A 34 26.29 7.70 -24.63
C LEU A 34 26.43 7.66 -26.14
N THR A 35 25.79 6.68 -26.76
CA THR A 35 25.68 6.61 -28.22
C THR A 35 24.61 7.57 -28.74
N LYS A 36 24.71 7.97 -30.02
CA LYS A 36 23.66 8.76 -30.70
C LYS A 36 22.31 8.04 -30.73
N SER A 37 22.31 6.72 -30.66
CA SER A 37 21.13 5.86 -30.56
C SER A 37 20.53 5.79 -29.14
N GLY A 38 21.15 6.40 -28.13
CA GLY A 38 20.66 6.45 -26.75
C GLY A 38 21.15 5.32 -25.83
N HIS A 39 22.04 4.43 -26.28
CA HIS A 39 22.64 3.44 -25.38
C HIS A 39 23.71 4.06 -24.48
N MET A 40 23.58 3.85 -23.17
CA MET A 40 24.58 4.12 -22.16
C MET A 40 25.55 2.94 -22.04
N PHE A 41 26.84 3.21 -21.87
CA PHE A 41 27.82 2.19 -21.53
C PHE A 41 28.96 2.72 -20.67
N HIS A 42 29.51 1.85 -19.84
CA HIS A 42 30.73 2.14 -19.09
C HIS A 42 31.96 1.86 -19.95
N ILE A 43 33.00 2.64 -19.72
CA ILE A 43 34.36 2.40 -20.21
C ILE A 43 35.31 2.43 -19.01
N ASP A 44 36.55 1.98 -19.25
CA ASP A 44 37.61 1.90 -18.24
C ASP A 44 37.25 1.00 -17.04
N PHE A 45 37.65 -0.26 -17.13
CA PHE A 45 37.40 -1.28 -16.10
C PHE A 45 38.65 -1.58 -15.26
N GLY A 46 39.57 -0.61 -15.13
CA GLY A 46 40.85 -0.80 -14.47
C GLY A 46 40.77 -1.19 -12.99
N LYS A 47 39.59 -1.10 -12.34
CA LYS A 47 39.35 -1.55 -10.97
C LYS A 47 37.96 -2.18 -10.84
N ILE A 48 37.91 -3.45 -10.44
CA ILE A 48 36.69 -4.24 -10.28
C ILE A 48 36.70 -5.03 -8.96
N LEU A 49 35.61 -5.73 -8.66
CA LEU A 49 35.43 -6.61 -7.50
C LEU A 49 35.60 -5.90 -6.15
N GLY A 50 35.29 -4.60 -6.10
CA GLY A 50 35.35 -3.82 -4.86
C GLY A 50 36.75 -3.38 -4.45
N HIS A 51 37.76 -3.56 -5.32
CA HIS A 51 39.13 -3.01 -5.19
C HIS A 51 39.18 -1.49 -5.42
N ALA A 52 38.24 -0.75 -4.83
CA ALA A 52 38.14 0.69 -4.96
C ALA A 52 39.38 1.39 -4.39
N GLN A 53 39.74 2.52 -5.00
CA GLN A 53 40.84 3.34 -4.49
C GLN A 53 40.50 3.84 -3.08
N THR A 54 41.37 3.54 -2.11
CA THR A 54 41.29 4.12 -0.77
C THR A 54 42.19 5.35 -0.70
N PHE A 55 41.62 6.51 -0.39
CA PHE A 55 42.41 7.71 -0.09
C PHE A 55 42.34 7.96 1.43
N GLY A 56 43.49 7.92 2.11
CA GLY A 56 43.54 8.07 3.57
C GLY A 56 42.76 7.01 4.36
N GLY A 57 42.71 5.76 3.88
CA GLY A 57 41.98 4.65 4.54
C GLY A 57 40.47 4.64 4.29
N ILE A 58 39.93 5.62 3.56
CA ILE A 58 38.50 5.71 3.22
C ILE A 58 38.32 5.28 1.76
N LYS A 59 37.38 4.35 1.50
CA LYS A 59 36.97 4.00 0.14
C LYS A 59 36.38 5.23 -0.55
N ARG A 60 36.98 5.63 -1.68
CA ARG A 60 36.53 6.77 -2.50
C ARG A 60 35.14 6.52 -3.10
N ASP A 61 34.81 5.25 -3.32
CA ASP A 61 33.53 4.84 -3.89
C ASP A 61 32.67 4.13 -2.85
N ARG A 62 31.61 4.81 -2.40
CA ARG A 62 30.75 4.36 -1.29
C ARG A 62 29.38 3.86 -1.75
N ALA A 63 28.93 4.26 -2.94
CA ALA A 63 27.64 3.87 -3.46
C ALA A 63 27.68 2.41 -3.98
N PRO A 64 26.61 1.61 -3.82
CA PRO A 64 26.53 0.29 -4.46
C PRO A 64 26.71 0.33 -5.99
N PHE A 65 26.11 1.32 -6.65
CA PHE A 65 26.27 1.65 -8.07
C PHE A 65 26.00 3.14 -8.33
N ILE A 66 26.34 3.65 -9.52
CA ILE A 66 26.12 5.06 -9.87
C ILE A 66 24.72 5.32 -10.37
N PHE A 67 24.12 6.36 -9.79
CA PHE A 67 22.89 6.94 -10.26
C PHE A 67 23.03 8.46 -10.18
N THR A 68 23.19 9.13 -11.32
CA THR A 68 23.38 10.59 -11.35
C THR A 68 22.05 11.33 -11.51
N SER A 69 22.04 12.63 -11.22
CA SER A 69 20.84 13.48 -11.37
C SER A 69 20.44 13.70 -12.83
N GLU A 70 21.39 13.58 -13.74
CA GLU A 70 21.11 13.57 -15.16
C GLU A 70 20.37 12.29 -15.56
N MET A 71 20.75 11.13 -15.00
CA MET A 71 20.03 9.87 -15.21
C MET A 71 18.59 9.96 -14.66
N GLU A 72 18.40 10.54 -13.47
CA GLU A 72 17.07 10.87 -12.93
C GLU A 72 16.26 11.71 -13.93
N TYR A 73 16.85 12.81 -14.40
CA TYR A 73 16.18 13.73 -15.30
C TYR A 73 15.73 13.02 -16.59
N PHE A 74 16.58 12.16 -17.16
CA PHE A 74 16.23 11.39 -18.35
C PHE A 74 15.14 10.33 -18.07
N ILE A 75 15.19 9.66 -16.93
CA ILE A 75 14.21 8.62 -16.57
C ILE A 75 12.84 9.24 -16.27
N THR A 76 12.80 10.32 -15.50
CA THR A 76 11.56 10.97 -15.09
C THR A 76 11.03 12.00 -16.09
N GLU A 77 11.69 12.15 -17.25
CA GLU A 77 11.42 13.19 -18.25
C GLU A 77 11.41 14.61 -17.63
N GLY A 78 12.39 14.87 -16.76
CA GLY A 78 12.52 16.11 -16.00
C GLY A 78 11.48 16.24 -14.89
N GLY A 79 11.15 15.13 -14.21
CA GLY A 79 10.16 15.08 -13.13
C GLY A 79 8.71 15.04 -13.59
N LYS A 80 8.44 15.02 -14.90
CA LYS A 80 7.08 15.00 -15.46
C LYS A 80 6.40 13.64 -15.33
N ASN A 81 7.18 12.56 -15.25
CA ASN A 81 6.68 11.21 -15.15
C ASN A 81 7.39 10.42 -14.05
N PRO A 82 6.95 10.55 -12.78
CA PRO A 82 7.55 9.83 -11.66
C PRO A 82 7.34 8.31 -11.74
N GLN A 83 6.32 7.83 -12.47
CA GLN A 83 6.06 6.41 -12.66
C GLN A 83 7.17 5.71 -13.45
N HIS A 84 7.79 6.39 -14.42
CA HIS A 84 8.91 5.83 -15.18
C HIS A 84 10.10 5.42 -14.30
N PHE A 85 10.28 6.08 -13.16
CA PHE A 85 11.31 5.67 -12.21
C PHE A 85 10.97 4.34 -11.53
N GLN A 86 9.69 4.08 -11.25
CA GLN A 86 9.23 2.78 -10.77
C GLN A 86 9.50 1.68 -11.79
N ASP A 87 9.13 1.94 -13.04
CA ASP A 87 9.33 1.00 -14.14
C ASP A 87 10.83 0.72 -14.35
N PHE A 88 11.68 1.72 -14.13
CA PHE A 88 13.14 1.57 -14.13
C PHE A 88 13.63 0.67 -12.98
N VAL A 89 13.18 0.90 -11.75
CA VAL A 89 13.52 0.07 -10.59
C VAL A 89 13.08 -1.39 -10.81
N GLU A 90 11.88 -1.61 -11.35
CA GLU A 90 11.37 -2.93 -11.70
C GLU A 90 12.23 -3.60 -12.77
N LEU A 91 12.60 -2.86 -13.82
CA LEU A 91 13.48 -3.36 -14.87
C LEU A 91 14.84 -3.78 -14.32
N CYS A 92 15.42 -3.00 -13.41
CA CYS A 92 16.67 -3.32 -12.72
C CYS A 92 16.53 -4.59 -11.87
N CYS A 93 15.47 -4.72 -11.07
CA CYS A 93 15.24 -5.91 -10.25
C CYS A 93 15.02 -7.17 -11.10
N ARG A 94 14.30 -7.05 -12.22
CA ARG A 94 14.12 -8.13 -13.18
C ARG A 94 15.45 -8.56 -13.78
N ALA A 95 16.26 -7.61 -14.24
CA ALA A 95 17.58 -7.87 -14.79
C ALA A 95 18.50 -8.54 -13.75
N TYR A 96 18.50 -8.05 -12.50
CA TYR A 96 19.25 -8.65 -11.40
C TYR A 96 18.86 -10.11 -11.16
N ASN A 97 17.56 -10.42 -11.07
CA ASN A 97 17.09 -11.80 -10.88
C ASN A 97 17.46 -12.71 -12.06
N ILE A 98 17.37 -12.23 -13.30
CA ILE A 98 17.80 -13.00 -14.47
C ILE A 98 19.29 -13.35 -14.36
N VAL A 99 20.15 -12.36 -14.10
CA VAL A 99 21.59 -12.58 -13.97
C VAL A 99 21.91 -13.51 -12.80
N ARG A 100 21.24 -13.32 -11.65
CA ARG A 100 21.39 -14.14 -10.45
C ARG A 100 21.09 -15.62 -10.68
N ARG A 101 20.05 -15.95 -11.44
CA ARG A 101 19.70 -17.34 -11.78
C ARG A 101 20.79 -18.03 -12.61
N HIS A 102 21.66 -17.26 -13.26
CA HIS A 102 22.83 -17.75 -13.99
C HIS A 102 24.15 -17.59 -13.20
N SER A 103 24.06 -17.41 -11.88
CA SER A 103 25.21 -17.25 -10.97
C SER A 103 26.28 -18.33 -11.14
N GLN A 104 25.90 -19.60 -11.25
CA GLN A 104 26.86 -20.70 -11.41
C GLN A 104 27.75 -20.51 -12.65
N LEU A 105 27.16 -20.10 -13.78
CA LEU A 105 27.93 -19.85 -15.01
C LEU A 105 28.92 -18.69 -14.79
N ILE A 106 28.46 -17.60 -14.21
CA ILE A 106 29.28 -16.40 -13.96
C ILE A 106 30.44 -16.73 -13.01
N LEU A 107 30.16 -17.44 -11.92
CA LEU A 107 31.15 -17.82 -10.92
C LEU A 107 32.17 -18.80 -11.51
N ASN A 108 31.75 -19.80 -12.29
CA ASN A 108 32.68 -20.73 -12.95
C ASN A 108 33.59 -20.00 -13.95
N LEU A 109 33.06 -19.04 -14.72
CA LEU A 109 33.87 -18.25 -15.65
C LEU A 109 34.93 -17.43 -14.91
N LEU A 110 34.57 -16.80 -13.79
CA LEU A 110 35.51 -16.05 -12.97
C LEU A 110 36.52 -16.97 -12.27
N GLU A 111 36.10 -18.14 -11.81
CA GLU A 111 36.98 -19.13 -11.17
C GLU A 111 38.07 -19.60 -12.14
N MET A 112 37.73 -19.86 -13.40
CA MET A 112 38.71 -20.18 -14.45
C MET A 112 39.70 -19.04 -14.72
N MET A 113 39.31 -17.79 -14.43
CA MET A 113 40.15 -16.60 -14.64
C MET A 113 41.11 -16.31 -13.47
N LEU A 114 41.02 -17.02 -12.34
CA LEU A 114 41.94 -16.83 -11.19
C LEU A 114 43.42 -17.02 -11.58
N HIS A 115 43.69 -17.89 -12.57
CA HIS A 115 45.04 -18.16 -13.05
C HIS A 115 45.49 -17.26 -14.21
N ALA A 116 44.64 -16.32 -14.64
CA ALA A 116 44.94 -15.41 -15.75
C ALA A 116 45.90 -14.26 -15.38
N GLY A 117 46.26 -14.13 -14.09
CA GLY A 117 47.16 -13.08 -13.61
C GLY A 117 46.50 -11.70 -13.49
N LEU A 118 45.17 -11.64 -13.39
CA LEU A 118 44.45 -10.40 -13.11
C LEU A 118 44.65 -9.99 -11.65
N PRO A 119 45.20 -8.79 -11.36
CA PRO A 119 45.51 -8.39 -10.00
C PRO A 119 44.26 -8.26 -9.11
N GLU A 120 43.10 -7.92 -9.69
CA GLU A 120 41.83 -7.78 -8.99
C GLU A 120 41.09 -9.12 -8.76
N LEU A 121 41.55 -10.21 -9.39
CA LEU A 121 40.96 -11.54 -9.31
C LEU A 121 42.06 -12.56 -9.04
N SER A 122 42.54 -12.54 -7.80
CA SER A 122 43.72 -13.29 -7.36
C SER A 122 43.40 -14.41 -6.39
N GLY A 123 42.19 -14.43 -5.81
CA GLY A 123 41.80 -15.47 -4.88
C GLY A 123 40.29 -15.64 -4.71
N ILE A 124 39.94 -16.64 -3.90
CA ILE A 124 38.56 -17.04 -3.61
C ILE A 124 37.75 -15.89 -2.97
N GLN A 125 38.40 -14.97 -2.26
CA GLN A 125 37.71 -13.81 -1.68
C GLN A 125 37.11 -12.88 -2.75
N ASP A 126 37.74 -12.79 -3.91
CA ASP A 126 37.28 -11.97 -5.03
C ASP A 126 36.06 -12.62 -5.71
N LEU A 127 36.04 -13.95 -5.80
CA LEU A 127 34.85 -14.71 -6.18
C LEU A 127 33.71 -14.57 -5.17
N LYS A 128 34.06 -14.59 -3.87
CA LYS A 128 33.09 -14.41 -2.79
C LYS A 128 32.41 -13.05 -2.88
N TYR A 129 33.11 -12.00 -3.27
CA TYR A 129 32.49 -10.69 -3.51
C TYR A 129 31.36 -10.77 -4.54
N VAL A 130 31.59 -11.45 -5.67
CA VAL A 130 30.56 -11.63 -6.71
C VAL A 130 29.44 -12.53 -6.23
N TYR A 131 29.76 -13.61 -5.51
CA TYR A 131 28.77 -14.50 -4.89
C TYR A 131 27.85 -13.75 -3.93
N ASP A 132 28.42 -12.95 -3.02
CA ASP A 132 27.70 -12.20 -2.00
C ASP A 132 26.81 -11.11 -2.63
N ASN A 133 27.20 -10.55 -3.78
CA ASN A 133 26.37 -9.62 -4.55
C ASN A 133 25.29 -10.32 -5.38
N LEU A 134 25.57 -11.51 -5.93
CA LEU A 134 24.60 -12.30 -6.67
C LEU A 134 23.51 -12.84 -5.74
N ARG A 135 23.86 -13.31 -4.53
CA ARG A 135 22.95 -13.95 -3.57
C ARG A 135 22.15 -15.11 -4.18
N PRO A 136 22.82 -16.15 -4.73
CA PRO A 136 22.13 -17.24 -5.43
C PRO A 136 21.14 -18.01 -4.56
N GLN A 137 21.36 -18.04 -3.24
CA GLN A 137 20.50 -18.69 -2.26
C GLN A 137 19.16 -17.97 -1.99
N ASP A 138 19.04 -16.70 -2.37
CA ASP A 138 17.83 -15.92 -2.12
C ASP A 138 16.74 -16.27 -3.15
N THR A 139 15.49 -16.24 -2.70
CA THR A 139 14.32 -16.29 -3.59
C THR A 139 14.25 -15.03 -4.47
N ASP A 140 13.50 -15.07 -5.57
CA ASP A 140 13.35 -13.89 -6.44
C ASP A 140 12.72 -12.69 -5.71
N LEU A 141 11.85 -12.96 -4.73
CA LEU A 141 11.23 -11.94 -3.88
C LEU A 141 12.30 -11.28 -3.00
N GLU A 142 13.08 -12.07 -2.27
CA GLU A 142 14.17 -11.60 -1.40
C GLU A 142 15.22 -10.80 -2.19
N ALA A 143 15.62 -11.31 -3.35
CA ALA A 143 16.53 -10.64 -4.27
C ALA A 143 15.97 -9.29 -4.78
N THR A 144 14.68 -9.22 -5.11
CA THR A 144 14.00 -7.97 -5.54
C THR A 144 14.02 -6.92 -4.42
N SER A 145 13.67 -7.32 -3.19
CA SER A 145 13.66 -6.42 -2.04
C SER A 145 15.08 -5.94 -1.70
N HIS A 146 16.06 -6.86 -1.74
CA HIS A 146 17.47 -6.54 -1.55
C HIS A 146 17.98 -5.51 -2.58
N PHE A 147 17.74 -5.76 -3.88
CA PHE A 147 18.25 -4.87 -4.93
C PHE A 147 17.55 -3.51 -4.92
N THR A 148 16.25 -3.46 -4.61
CA THR A 148 15.52 -2.18 -4.40
C THR A 148 16.17 -1.36 -3.28
N ARG A 149 16.57 -2.01 -2.17
CA ARG A 149 17.30 -1.33 -1.09
C ARG A 149 18.68 -0.82 -1.54
N LYS A 150 19.40 -1.59 -2.37
CA LYS A 150 20.68 -1.13 -2.94
C LYS A 150 20.53 0.08 -3.86
N ILE A 151 19.44 0.14 -4.63
CA ILE A 151 19.10 1.32 -5.42
C ILE A 151 18.90 2.53 -4.51
N LYS A 152 18.23 2.37 -3.37
CA LYS A 152 18.08 3.44 -2.39
C LYS A 152 19.40 3.96 -1.84
N GLU A 153 20.23 3.05 -1.34
CA GLU A 153 21.53 3.37 -0.76
C GLU A 153 22.39 4.16 -1.76
N SER A 154 22.32 3.82 -3.05
CA SER A 154 22.97 4.55 -4.13
C SER A 154 22.44 5.97 -4.30
N LEU A 155 21.13 6.18 -4.28
CA LEU A 155 20.53 7.51 -4.42
C LEU A 155 20.90 8.43 -3.26
N GLU A 156 20.91 7.90 -2.03
CA GLU A 156 21.23 8.66 -0.81
C GLU A 156 22.67 9.17 -0.78
N CYS A 157 23.58 8.56 -1.54
CA CYS A 157 24.97 8.99 -1.66
C CYS A 157 25.17 10.26 -2.51
N PHE A 158 24.16 10.72 -3.27
CA PHE A 158 24.24 11.91 -4.16
C PHE A 158 23.26 13.03 -3.74
N PRO A 159 23.48 13.68 -2.58
CA PRO A 159 22.43 14.37 -1.82
C PRO A 159 21.91 15.69 -2.42
N VAL A 160 22.58 16.31 -3.40
CA VAL A 160 22.28 17.71 -3.76
C VAL A 160 21.19 17.86 -4.83
N LYS A 161 20.84 16.79 -5.57
CA LYS A 161 19.91 16.88 -6.71
C LYS A 161 18.93 15.71 -6.88
N LEU A 162 19.09 14.59 -6.15
CA LEU A 162 18.22 13.40 -6.24
C LEU A 162 17.09 13.37 -5.19
N ASN A 163 16.83 14.47 -4.49
CA ASN A 163 15.91 14.47 -3.35
C ASN A 163 14.49 13.98 -3.73
N ASN A 164 14.06 14.23 -4.97
CA ASN A 164 12.76 13.76 -5.46
C ASN A 164 12.71 12.23 -5.60
N LEU A 165 13.74 11.59 -6.15
CA LEU A 165 13.82 10.12 -6.21
C LEU A 165 14.03 9.49 -4.86
N ILE A 166 14.87 10.09 -4.00
CA ILE A 166 15.02 9.63 -2.62
C ILE A 166 13.68 9.74 -1.92
N HIS A 167 12.87 10.79 -2.15
CA HIS A 167 11.51 10.82 -1.64
C HIS A 167 10.64 9.73 -2.24
N THR A 168 10.61 9.55 -3.56
CA THR A 168 9.86 8.48 -4.25
C THR A 168 10.26 7.07 -3.79
N LEU A 169 11.52 6.88 -3.38
CA LEU A 169 12.07 5.58 -3.00
C LEU A 169 12.14 5.37 -1.47
N ALA A 170 12.30 6.42 -0.68
CA ALA A 170 12.20 6.41 0.78
C ALA A 170 10.76 6.31 1.27
N GLN A 171 9.84 6.82 0.47
CA GLN A 171 8.44 6.39 0.46
C GLN A 171 8.35 4.86 0.52
N MET A 172 9.10 4.11 -0.28
CA MET A 172 9.05 2.63 -0.28
C MET A 172 9.70 1.95 0.95
N THR A 173 10.47 2.65 1.80
CA THR A 173 11.43 1.96 2.72
C THR A 173 11.74 2.61 4.07
N THR A 174 10.89 3.44 4.70
CA THR A 174 11.14 3.92 6.10
C THR A 174 10.37 3.23 7.27
N VAL A 175 11.11 2.62 8.23
CA VAL A 175 10.69 2.24 9.62
C VAL A 175 11.48 3.11 10.61
N SER A 176 10.82 3.75 11.58
CA SER A 176 11.22 3.92 13.00
C SER A 176 10.13 4.66 13.83
N PRO A 177 10.08 4.55 15.18
CA PRO A 177 8.84 4.65 15.95
C PRO A 177 8.65 5.92 16.84
N ALA A 178 7.38 6.33 16.91
CA ALA A 178 6.55 6.93 17.99
C ALA A 178 7.05 8.08 18.89
N LYS A 179 6.18 9.11 19.03
CA LYS A 179 5.73 9.68 20.32
C LYS A 179 4.39 10.42 20.18
N SER A 180 3.46 10.10 21.06
CA SER A 180 2.09 10.63 21.18
C SER A 180 2.02 11.81 22.16
N ALA A 181 1.08 12.73 21.95
CA ALA A 181 0.51 13.57 23.01
C ALA A 181 -0.98 13.84 22.71
N SER A 182 -1.78 13.68 23.76
CA SER A 182 -3.22 13.80 23.91
C SER A 182 -3.70 15.25 24.00
N GLU A 183 -4.97 15.52 23.69
CA GLU A 183 -5.79 16.44 24.49
C GLU A 183 -7.31 16.25 24.29
N ASP A 184 -8.01 16.36 25.41
CA ASP A 184 -9.44 16.22 25.69
C ASP A 184 -10.30 17.34 25.06
N LEU A 185 -11.62 17.12 24.96
CA LEU A 185 -12.65 18.12 25.32
C LEU A 185 -14.07 17.50 25.37
N SER A 186 -14.75 17.72 26.50
CA SER A 186 -16.12 17.32 26.84
C SER A 186 -17.21 18.25 26.26
N PRO A 187 -18.48 17.80 26.06
CA PRO A 187 -19.57 18.61 25.50
C PRO A 187 -20.58 19.17 26.54
N LYS A 188 -21.37 20.18 26.15
CA LYS A 188 -22.55 20.72 26.89
C LYS A 188 -23.86 20.56 26.10
N PRO A 189 -25.05 20.52 26.76
CA PRO A 189 -26.31 19.99 26.21
C PRO A 189 -27.35 21.05 25.76
N CYS A 190 -28.21 20.67 24.80
CA CYS A 190 -29.37 21.46 24.32
C CYS A 190 -30.71 20.96 24.90
N ALA A 191 -31.70 21.86 24.93
CA ALA A 191 -33.01 21.73 25.56
C ALA A 191 -34.13 21.14 24.66
N LEU A 192 -35.22 20.70 25.32
CA LEU A 192 -36.42 19.98 24.83
C LEU A 192 -37.32 20.72 23.83
N SER A 193 -38.01 19.95 22.97
CA SER A 193 -39.43 20.19 22.60
C SER A 193 -40.14 18.90 22.16
N SER A 194 -41.46 18.90 22.35
CA SER A 194 -42.35 17.74 22.55
C SER A 194 -43.26 17.49 21.34
N ASN A 195 -43.13 16.31 20.73
CA ASN A 195 -44.12 15.54 19.94
C ASN A 195 -43.36 14.54 19.06
N ARG A 196 -42.69 13.60 19.72
CA ARG A 196 -41.70 12.73 19.10
C ARG A 196 -42.32 11.35 18.90
N SER A 197 -42.97 11.12 17.76
CA SER A 197 -43.49 9.78 17.44
C SER A 197 -43.14 9.39 16.00
N ILE A 198 -42.40 8.30 15.87
CA ILE A 198 -41.86 7.79 14.61
C ILE A 198 -42.78 6.67 14.13
N GLN A 199 -43.19 6.71 12.86
CA GLN A 199 -43.98 5.65 12.25
C GLN A 199 -43.09 4.63 11.54
N ARG A 200 -42.07 5.11 10.80
CA ARG A 200 -41.12 4.25 10.08
C ARG A 200 -39.82 5.01 9.85
N ALA A 201 -38.71 4.30 9.74
CA ALA A 201 -37.44 4.85 9.30
C ALA A 201 -36.79 3.91 8.28
N ALA A 202 -36.16 4.46 7.25
CA ALA A 202 -35.48 3.70 6.21
C ALA A 202 -34.21 4.43 5.75
N ILE A 203 -33.13 3.69 5.55
CA ILE A 203 -31.87 4.20 5.00
C ILE A 203 -32.07 4.40 3.49
N LEU A 204 -31.95 5.65 3.04
CA LEU A 204 -32.05 6.00 1.63
C LEU A 204 -30.73 5.80 0.91
N ARG A 205 -29.65 6.40 1.44
CA ARG A 205 -28.33 6.41 0.80
C ARG A 205 -27.22 6.42 1.85
N PHE A 206 -26.02 6.10 1.38
CA PHE A 206 -24.80 6.07 2.18
C PHE A 206 -23.84 7.14 1.68
N SER A 207 -23.40 8.02 2.58
CA SER A 207 -22.42 9.06 2.31
C SER A 207 -21.07 8.64 2.90
N LYS A 208 -20.06 8.49 2.04
CA LYS A 208 -18.66 8.23 2.43
C LYS A 208 -17.87 9.52 2.68
N LYS A 209 -18.53 10.63 3.00
CA LYS A 209 -17.85 11.88 3.34
C LYS A 209 -17.45 11.84 4.81
N THR A 210 -16.16 11.62 5.03
CA THR A 210 -15.39 11.66 6.30
C THR A 210 -15.78 10.68 7.43
N HIS A 211 -17.04 10.24 7.54
CA HIS A 211 -17.47 9.10 8.36
C HIS A 211 -18.52 8.30 7.56
N ALA A 212 -18.62 6.99 7.77
CA ALA A 212 -19.64 6.16 7.14
C ALA A 212 -21.05 6.59 7.64
N LEU A 213 -21.66 7.56 6.96
CA LEU A 213 -22.94 8.16 7.36
C LEU A 213 -24.08 7.59 6.52
N TYR A 214 -25.09 7.05 7.22
CA TYR A 214 -26.34 6.58 6.65
C TYR A 214 -27.34 7.74 6.66
N LEU A 215 -27.80 8.13 5.47
CA LEU A 215 -28.90 9.07 5.33
C LEU A 215 -30.22 8.31 5.54
N ILE A 216 -30.88 8.60 6.64
CA ILE A 216 -32.11 7.95 7.07
C ILE A 216 -33.28 8.89 6.82
N GLN A 217 -34.28 8.40 6.10
CA GLN A 217 -35.59 9.02 6.02
C GLN A 217 -36.46 8.51 7.16
N VAL A 218 -36.95 9.44 7.98
CA VAL A 218 -37.84 9.16 9.10
C VAL A 218 -39.22 9.69 8.73
N THR A 219 -40.21 8.80 8.70
CA THR A 219 -41.63 9.13 8.51
C THR A 219 -42.29 9.24 9.88
N HIS A 220 -42.85 10.41 10.16
CA HIS A 220 -43.61 10.71 11.37
C HIS A 220 -45.07 10.26 11.21
N ARG A 221 -45.80 10.08 12.32
CA ARG A 221 -47.22 9.66 12.28
C ARG A 221 -48.15 10.63 11.55
N ASN A 222 -47.75 11.89 11.39
CA ASN A 222 -48.47 12.91 10.62
C ASN A 222 -48.18 12.83 9.10
N ASN A 223 -47.52 11.76 8.62
CA ASN A 223 -47.03 11.57 7.25
C ASN A 223 -45.95 12.58 6.80
N GLU A 224 -45.40 13.40 7.69
CA GLU A 224 -44.22 14.22 7.35
C GLU A 224 -42.95 13.36 7.34
N THR A 225 -41.99 13.73 6.49
CA THR A 225 -40.71 13.03 6.39
C THR A 225 -39.55 13.95 6.70
N SER A 226 -38.67 13.54 7.62
CA SER A 226 -37.41 14.23 7.92
C SER A 226 -36.21 13.37 7.52
N LEU A 227 -35.09 14.01 7.19
CA LEU A 227 -33.82 13.35 6.89
C LEU A 227 -32.85 13.54 8.05
N THR A 228 -32.20 12.46 8.47
CA THR A 228 -31.15 12.51 9.49
C THR A 228 -29.97 11.64 9.06
N GLU A 229 -28.76 12.07 9.38
CA GLU A 229 -27.54 11.31 9.11
C GLU A 229 -27.03 10.64 10.39
N LYS A 230 -26.68 9.35 10.30
CA LYS A 230 -26.15 8.59 11.43
C LYS A 230 -24.98 7.71 11.03
N SER A 231 -23.96 7.63 11.89
CA SER A 231 -22.88 6.66 11.75
C SER A 231 -23.26 5.33 12.39
N PHE A 232 -22.57 4.25 11.99
CA PHE A 232 -22.74 2.96 12.65
C PHE A 232 -22.41 3.00 14.15
N GLU A 233 -21.38 3.76 14.55
CA GLU A 233 -21.01 3.91 15.96
C GLU A 233 -22.17 4.49 16.78
N GLN A 234 -22.94 5.40 16.19
CA GLN A 234 -24.15 5.92 16.82
C GLN A 234 -25.22 4.83 16.96
N PHE A 235 -25.40 3.95 15.96
CA PHE A 235 -26.31 2.79 16.06
C PHE A 235 -25.88 1.79 17.14
N SER A 236 -24.58 1.50 17.26
CA SER A 236 -24.04 0.60 18.28
C SER A 236 -24.20 1.18 19.69
N LYS A 237 -23.96 2.50 19.83
CA LYS A 237 -24.18 3.22 21.09
C LYS A 237 -25.64 3.21 21.50
N LEU A 238 -26.55 3.41 20.53
CA LEU A 238 -27.99 3.29 20.75
C LEU A 238 -28.36 1.89 21.23
N HIS A 239 -27.88 0.84 20.57
CA HIS A 239 -28.15 -0.55 20.99
C HIS A 239 -27.66 -0.83 22.41
N SER A 240 -26.43 -0.39 22.73
CA SER A 240 -25.86 -0.53 24.07
C SER A 240 -26.67 0.23 25.14
N GLN A 241 -27.27 1.37 24.79
CA GLN A 241 -28.16 2.12 25.67
C GLN A 241 -29.48 1.39 25.90
N LEU A 242 -30.07 0.82 24.84
CA LEU A 242 -31.29 0.01 24.94
C LEU A 242 -31.09 -1.21 25.82
N GLN A 243 -29.97 -1.93 25.66
CA GLN A 243 -29.64 -3.10 26.49
C GLN A 243 -29.54 -2.75 27.97
N LYS A 244 -29.00 -1.56 28.30
CA LYS A 244 -28.91 -1.09 29.69
C LYS A 244 -30.26 -0.62 30.24
N GLN A 245 -31.09 0.00 29.40
CA GLN A 245 -32.37 0.58 29.80
C GLN A 245 -33.47 -0.49 29.91
N PHE A 246 -33.37 -1.57 29.13
CA PHE A 246 -34.38 -2.63 29.05
C PHE A 246 -33.76 -4.03 29.23
N PRO A 247 -33.16 -4.33 30.41
CA PRO A 247 -32.43 -5.58 30.63
C PRO A 247 -33.33 -6.84 30.66
N SER A 248 -34.64 -6.67 30.88
CA SER A 248 -35.62 -7.75 30.95
C SER A 248 -36.37 -8.02 29.63
N LEU A 249 -36.11 -7.24 28.58
CA LEU A 249 -36.77 -7.37 27.27
C LEU A 249 -35.83 -8.01 26.26
N THR A 250 -36.34 -8.94 25.45
CA THR A 250 -35.61 -9.52 24.32
C THR A 250 -35.51 -8.49 23.20
N LEU A 251 -34.40 -7.76 23.18
CA LEU A 251 -34.08 -6.82 22.10
C LEU A 251 -33.68 -7.55 20.81
N PRO A 252 -33.95 -6.98 19.62
CA PRO A 252 -33.52 -7.56 18.36
C PRO A 252 -32.00 -7.64 18.28
N GLU A 253 -31.49 -8.65 17.58
CA GLU A 253 -30.06 -8.86 17.41
C GLU A 253 -29.43 -7.67 16.67
N PHE A 254 -28.41 -7.06 17.28
CA PHE A 254 -27.64 -6.04 16.60
C PHE A 254 -26.65 -6.68 15.63
N PRO A 255 -26.48 -6.12 14.42
CA PRO A 255 -25.49 -6.61 13.46
C PRO A 255 -24.06 -6.66 14.05
N HIS A 256 -23.61 -7.85 14.43
CA HIS A 256 -22.32 -8.10 15.09
C HIS A 256 -21.12 -8.07 14.13
N TRP A 257 -21.39 -8.08 12.82
CA TRP A 257 -20.37 -8.12 11.79
C TRP A 257 -19.62 -6.79 11.57
N TRP A 258 -19.94 -5.71 12.29
CA TRP A 258 -19.22 -4.44 12.12
C TRP A 258 -17.77 -4.48 12.62
N HIS A 259 -17.46 -5.35 13.58
CA HIS A 259 -16.08 -5.63 13.99
C HIS A 259 -15.33 -6.52 12.98
N LEU A 260 -16.04 -7.07 11.98
CA LEU A 260 -15.50 -7.93 10.93
C LEU A 260 -15.46 -7.11 9.63
N PRO A 261 -14.28 -6.65 9.19
CA PRO A 261 -14.26 -5.54 8.26
C PRO A 261 -14.75 -5.87 6.83
N PHE A 262 -15.03 -7.14 6.45
CA PHE A 262 -15.29 -7.51 5.04
C PHE A 262 -16.22 -8.71 4.77
N THR A 263 -17.18 -9.09 5.63
CA THR A 263 -18.06 -10.23 5.27
C THR A 263 -19.30 -9.84 4.44
N ASN A 264 -19.67 -8.56 4.35
CA ASN A 264 -20.96 -8.17 3.78
C ASN A 264 -20.81 -7.05 2.73
N SER A 265 -21.33 -7.29 1.52
CA SER A 265 -21.58 -6.26 0.50
C SER A 265 -22.38 -5.10 1.11
N ASP A 266 -22.20 -3.88 0.60
CA ASP A 266 -22.96 -2.70 1.08
C ASP A 266 -24.47 -3.05 1.14
N ASP A 267 -25.02 -3.74 0.14
CA ASP A 267 -26.41 -4.20 0.12
C ASP A 267 -26.84 -5.06 1.32
N LYS A 268 -25.96 -5.92 1.84
CA LYS A 268 -26.25 -6.72 3.04
C LYS A 268 -26.21 -5.83 4.30
N ARG A 269 -25.32 -4.84 4.36
CA ARG A 269 -25.28 -3.87 5.45
C ARG A 269 -26.53 -3.00 5.49
N PHE A 270 -26.97 -2.50 4.33
CA PHE A 270 -28.21 -1.76 4.16
C PHE A 270 -29.42 -2.60 4.59
N ARG A 271 -29.46 -3.87 4.17
CA ARG A 271 -30.55 -4.79 4.52
C ARG A 271 -30.61 -5.05 6.02
N ASP A 272 -29.48 -5.40 6.63
CA ASP A 272 -29.41 -5.76 8.04
C ASP A 272 -29.73 -4.56 8.95
N LEU A 273 -29.24 -3.35 8.63
CA LEU A 273 -29.55 -2.15 9.40
C LEU A 273 -31.00 -1.69 9.23
N ASN A 274 -31.54 -1.74 8.01
CA ASN A 274 -32.96 -1.45 7.80
C ASN A 274 -33.85 -2.45 8.55
N HIS A 275 -33.50 -3.73 8.53
CA HIS A 275 -34.22 -4.77 9.26
C HIS A 275 -34.16 -4.56 10.78
N TYR A 276 -32.97 -4.24 11.31
CA TYR A 276 -32.80 -3.90 12.73
C TYR A 276 -33.63 -2.67 13.15
N MET A 277 -33.62 -1.61 12.34
CA MET A 277 -34.41 -0.40 12.59
C MET A 277 -35.92 -0.68 12.58
N GLU A 278 -36.38 -1.47 11.62
CA GLU A 278 -37.77 -1.90 11.53
C GLU A 278 -38.18 -2.67 12.79
N GLN A 279 -37.41 -3.70 13.18
CA GLN A 279 -37.70 -4.52 14.37
C GLN A 279 -37.78 -3.72 15.67
N ILE A 280 -36.96 -2.67 15.83
CA ILE A 280 -37.01 -1.81 17.01
C ILE A 280 -38.24 -0.92 17.02
N LEU A 281 -38.61 -0.35 15.88
CA LEU A 281 -39.74 0.57 15.77
C LEU A 281 -41.09 -0.16 15.77
N THR A 282 -41.14 -1.42 15.30
CA THR A 282 -42.34 -2.27 15.30
C THR A 282 -42.41 -3.23 16.48
N GLY A 283 -41.38 -3.28 17.32
CA GLY A 283 -41.28 -4.16 18.48
C GLY A 283 -42.12 -3.69 19.68
N SER A 284 -41.56 -3.76 20.89
CA SER A 284 -42.26 -3.28 22.09
C SER A 284 -42.53 -1.77 22.04
N TYR A 285 -43.74 -1.37 22.40
CA TYR A 285 -44.14 0.04 22.46
C TYR A 285 -43.24 0.88 23.38
N GLU A 286 -42.78 0.30 24.49
CA GLU A 286 -41.89 0.95 25.45
C GLU A 286 -40.51 1.26 24.86
N VAL A 287 -40.02 0.39 23.98
CA VAL A 287 -38.73 0.55 23.31
C VAL A 287 -38.86 1.60 22.19
N ALA A 288 -39.87 1.46 21.33
CA ALA A 288 -40.07 2.32 20.17
C ALA A 288 -40.33 3.80 20.53
N ASN A 289 -40.91 4.06 21.70
CA ASN A 289 -41.20 5.41 22.20
C ASN A 289 -40.24 5.87 23.30
N SER A 290 -39.12 5.18 23.49
CA SER A 290 -38.11 5.58 24.46
C SER A 290 -37.35 6.85 24.03
N ASP A 291 -36.94 7.67 25.00
CA ASP A 291 -36.23 8.91 24.73
C ASP A 291 -34.95 8.71 23.91
N CYS A 292 -34.25 7.59 24.09
CA CYS A 292 -33.03 7.29 23.33
C CYS A 292 -33.32 7.04 21.84
N ILE A 293 -34.41 6.33 21.50
CA ILE A 293 -34.87 6.13 20.12
C ILE A 293 -35.33 7.46 19.51
N LEU A 294 -36.13 8.21 20.24
CA LEU A 294 -36.68 9.48 19.77
C LEU A 294 -35.58 10.51 19.52
N ASN A 295 -34.61 10.65 20.44
CA ASN A 295 -33.44 11.51 20.24
C ASN A 295 -32.57 11.07 19.07
N PHE A 296 -32.43 9.76 18.85
CA PHE A 296 -31.61 9.23 17.77
C PHE A 296 -32.19 9.62 16.42
N PHE A 297 -33.46 9.33 16.15
CA PHE A 297 -34.06 9.57 14.83
C PHE A 297 -34.50 11.01 14.59
N LEU A 298 -34.74 11.81 15.64
CA LEU A 298 -35.25 13.19 15.53
C LEU A 298 -34.20 14.27 15.79
N SER A 299 -32.92 13.92 15.69
CA SER A 299 -31.82 14.90 15.75
C SER A 299 -31.78 15.79 14.49
N GLU A 300 -31.25 17.02 14.63
CA GLU A 300 -31.49 18.15 13.70
C GLU A 300 -31.43 17.82 12.19
N PRO A 301 -32.36 18.35 11.37
CA PRO A 301 -32.44 18.09 9.95
C PRO A 301 -31.32 18.79 9.16
N VAL A 302 -30.76 18.11 8.16
CA VAL A 302 -29.76 18.67 7.24
C VAL A 302 -30.46 19.61 6.24
N GLN A 303 -30.11 20.90 6.24
CA GLN A 303 -30.57 21.86 5.22
C GLN A 303 -29.93 21.56 3.85
N GLN A 304 -30.76 21.37 2.82
CA GLN A 304 -30.31 21.28 1.43
C GLN A 304 -30.03 22.69 0.89
N THR A 305 -28.76 23.05 0.65
CA THR A 305 -28.41 24.16 -0.23
C THR A 305 -28.43 23.68 -1.67
N LEU A 306 -29.42 24.18 -2.40
CA LEU A 306 -29.59 24.07 -3.84
C LEU A 306 -28.68 25.11 -4.50
N GLU A 307 -27.64 24.70 -5.23
CA GLU A 307 -27.03 25.52 -6.27
C GLU A 307 -26.75 24.67 -7.51
N ASP A 308 -27.54 24.96 -8.54
CA ASP A 308 -27.33 24.56 -9.93
C ASP A 308 -26.12 25.31 -10.52
N SER A 309 -25.26 24.59 -11.24
CA SER A 309 -24.86 24.99 -12.61
C SER A 309 -23.95 23.94 -13.25
N SER A 310 -24.54 23.21 -14.19
CA SER A 310 -24.02 22.96 -15.55
C SER A 310 -22.50 22.88 -15.77
N SER A 311 -22.01 21.70 -16.16
CA SER A 311 -21.33 21.57 -17.45
C SER A 311 -21.36 20.12 -17.95
N LEU A 312 -21.93 19.97 -19.15
CA LEU A 312 -21.79 18.80 -19.99
C LEU A 312 -20.31 18.62 -20.35
N PHE A 313 -19.72 17.49 -19.95
CA PHE A 313 -18.62 16.91 -20.70
C PHE A 313 -18.90 15.41 -20.88
N LEU A 314 -19.46 15.08 -22.04
CA LEU A 314 -19.15 13.80 -22.69
C LEU A 314 -17.64 13.72 -22.85
N GLY A 315 -17.00 12.89 -22.04
CA GLY A 315 -15.56 12.65 -22.07
C GLY A 315 -15.27 11.24 -21.61
N VAL A 316 -15.25 10.33 -22.60
CA VAL A 316 -14.50 9.06 -22.66
C VAL A 316 -14.26 8.36 -21.30
N GLN A 317 -15.00 7.29 -21.05
CA GLN A 317 -14.67 6.30 -20.02
C GLN A 317 -13.22 5.81 -20.21
N SER A 318 -12.33 6.15 -19.27
CA SER A 318 -11.05 5.46 -19.11
C SER A 318 -11.23 4.34 -18.06
N PRO A 319 -10.67 3.12 -18.27
CA PRO A 319 -11.18 1.92 -17.60
C PRO A 319 -10.54 1.62 -16.24
N ASP A 320 -9.65 2.46 -15.71
CA ASP A 320 -8.71 2.02 -14.69
C ASP A 320 -8.58 3.00 -13.50
N LYS A 321 -9.72 3.41 -12.91
CA LYS A 321 -9.77 4.22 -11.67
C LYS A 321 -9.92 3.40 -10.39
N VAL A 322 -10.08 2.08 -10.48
CA VAL A 322 -10.29 1.24 -9.29
C VAL A 322 -8.98 1.12 -8.51
N PRO A 323 -8.96 1.44 -7.20
CA PRO A 323 -7.77 1.29 -6.39
C PRO A 323 -7.41 -0.18 -6.26
N LYS A 324 -6.11 -0.50 -6.40
CA LYS A 324 -5.65 -1.89 -6.48
C LYS A 324 -4.24 -2.03 -5.93
N VAL A 325 -3.93 -3.24 -5.46
CA VAL A 325 -2.62 -3.63 -4.94
C VAL A 325 -2.07 -4.82 -5.74
N GLN A 326 -0.80 -4.79 -6.08
CA GLN A 326 -0.11 -5.90 -6.72
C GLN A 326 0.68 -6.68 -5.68
N LEU A 327 0.43 -7.99 -5.63
CA LEU A 327 1.09 -8.91 -4.71
C LEU A 327 1.73 -10.06 -5.48
N VAL A 328 2.80 -10.62 -4.90
CA VAL A 328 3.29 -11.96 -5.21
C VAL A 328 3.22 -12.77 -3.92
N ILE A 329 2.48 -13.87 -3.93
CA ILE A 329 2.32 -14.75 -2.77
C ILE A 329 3.04 -16.05 -3.06
N SER A 330 3.92 -16.48 -2.17
CA SER A 330 4.72 -17.70 -2.29
C SER A 330 4.60 -18.51 -1.00
N TYR A 331 4.64 -19.83 -1.13
CA TYR A 331 4.50 -20.75 -0.01
C TYR A 331 5.40 -21.96 -0.23
N GLU A 332 6.37 -22.14 0.66
CA GLU A 332 7.36 -23.21 0.63
C GLU A 332 7.79 -23.52 2.08
N ASP A 333 8.03 -24.79 2.42
CA ASP A 333 8.52 -25.21 3.74
C ASP A 333 7.75 -24.63 4.95
N ALA A 334 6.42 -24.66 4.89
CA ALA A 334 5.53 -24.08 5.91
C ALA A 334 5.76 -22.57 6.17
N LYS A 335 6.34 -21.86 5.20
CA LYS A 335 6.61 -20.43 5.23
C LYS A 335 5.80 -19.72 4.14
N LEU A 336 4.87 -18.87 4.56
CA LEU A 336 4.09 -18.01 3.66
C LEU A 336 4.81 -16.67 3.51
N THR A 337 5.21 -16.34 2.29
CA THR A 337 5.94 -15.12 1.95
C THR A 337 5.12 -14.29 0.97
N ILE A 338 4.83 -13.04 1.34
CA ILE A 338 4.04 -12.08 0.56
C ILE A 338 4.93 -10.89 0.20
N LEU A 339 5.16 -10.67 -1.09
CA LEU A 339 5.78 -9.44 -1.61
C LEU A 339 4.67 -8.46 -2.01
N VAL A 340 4.73 -7.26 -1.42
CA VAL A 340 3.90 -6.13 -1.83
C VAL A 340 4.69 -5.32 -2.84
N LYS A 341 4.27 -5.28 -4.11
CA LYS A 341 4.98 -4.55 -5.16
C LYS A 341 4.47 -3.11 -5.27
N HIS A 342 3.30 -2.94 -5.87
CA HIS A 342 2.76 -1.63 -6.23
C HIS A 342 1.32 -1.48 -5.74
N MET A 343 0.87 -0.24 -5.54
CA MET A 343 -0.56 0.09 -5.55
C MET A 343 -0.84 1.11 -6.63
N LYS A 344 -2.10 1.19 -7.03
CA LYS A 344 -2.57 2.19 -7.99
C LYS A 344 -3.84 2.85 -7.53
N ASN A 345 -4.00 4.13 -7.88
CA ASN A 345 -5.19 4.95 -7.66
C ASN A 345 -5.68 5.05 -6.20
N ILE A 346 -4.79 4.95 -5.20
CA ILE A 346 -5.22 5.10 -3.81
C ILE A 346 -5.34 6.58 -3.43
N HIS A 347 -6.49 6.97 -2.85
CA HIS A 347 -6.76 8.34 -2.42
C HIS A 347 -7.32 8.36 -1.00
N LEU A 348 -7.05 9.45 -0.28
CA LEU A 348 -7.76 9.73 0.96
C LEU A 348 -9.21 10.14 0.68
N PRO A 349 -10.11 10.09 1.67
CA PRO A 349 -11.52 10.46 1.48
C PRO A 349 -11.78 11.90 1.05
N ASP A 350 -10.82 12.78 1.28
CA ASP A 350 -10.81 14.17 0.83
C ASP A 350 -10.23 14.35 -0.58
N GLY A 351 -9.87 13.26 -1.26
CA GLY A 351 -9.22 13.27 -2.58
C GLY A 351 -7.72 13.57 -2.53
N SER A 352 -7.14 13.80 -1.34
CA SER A 352 -5.71 14.10 -1.20
C SER A 352 -4.84 12.83 -1.30
N MET A 353 -3.54 13.04 -1.56
CA MET A 353 -2.58 11.95 -1.71
C MET A 353 -2.27 11.28 -0.35
N PRO A 354 -2.52 9.97 -0.17
CA PRO A 354 -2.32 9.30 1.10
C PRO A 354 -0.84 9.14 1.44
N SER A 355 -0.54 9.06 2.74
CA SER A 355 0.73 8.53 3.24
C SER A 355 0.55 7.07 3.66
N ALA A 356 0.47 6.18 2.67
CA ALA A 356 -0.10 4.84 2.82
C ALA A 356 0.88 3.80 3.37
N HIS A 357 0.46 3.03 4.36
CA HIS A 357 1.07 1.77 4.79
C HIS A 357 0.05 0.64 4.70
N VAL A 358 0.56 -0.59 4.69
CA VAL A 358 -0.25 -1.80 4.54
C VAL A 358 -0.13 -2.65 5.79
N GLU A 359 -1.24 -3.15 6.30
CA GLU A 359 -1.32 -4.08 7.41
C GLU A 359 -1.84 -5.44 6.92
N PHE A 360 -1.16 -6.51 7.32
CA PHE A 360 -1.46 -7.89 6.97
C PHE A 360 -1.90 -8.65 8.21
N TYR A 361 -2.96 -9.43 8.03
CA TYR A 361 -3.53 -10.29 9.05
C TYR A 361 -3.79 -11.66 8.43
N LEU A 362 -3.28 -12.71 9.06
CA LEU A 362 -3.52 -14.10 8.66
C LEU A 362 -4.59 -14.71 9.56
N LEU A 363 -5.78 -14.97 9.02
CA LEU A 363 -6.93 -15.56 9.73
C LEU A 363 -6.94 -17.09 9.51
N PRO A 364 -7.48 -17.93 10.44
CA PRO A 364 -8.57 -17.65 11.38
C PRO A 364 -8.18 -17.14 12.77
N HIS A 365 -6.90 -17.14 13.18
CA HIS A 365 -6.48 -16.86 14.56
C HIS A 365 -6.60 -15.37 14.95
N PRO A 366 -7.62 -14.94 15.70
CA PRO A 366 -7.83 -13.53 16.06
C PRO A 366 -7.20 -13.17 17.41
N SER A 367 -6.84 -14.19 18.21
CA SER A 367 -6.44 -14.10 19.62
C SER A 367 -4.95 -13.79 19.82
N GLU A 368 -4.09 -14.16 18.85
CA GLU A 368 -2.69 -13.75 18.78
C GLU A 368 -2.40 -13.22 17.37
N VAL A 369 -2.66 -11.92 17.18
CA VAL A 369 -2.57 -11.27 15.88
C VAL A 369 -1.13 -11.31 15.38
N ARG A 370 -0.79 -12.21 14.45
CA ARG A 370 0.42 -12.12 13.62
C ARG A 370 0.26 -10.95 12.64
N ARG A 371 0.12 -9.73 13.17
CA ARG A 371 0.02 -8.52 12.37
C ARG A 371 1.40 -8.20 11.83
N ARG A 372 1.51 -8.10 10.53
CA ARG A 372 2.69 -7.54 9.87
C ARG A 372 2.27 -6.22 9.23
N LYS A 373 3.19 -5.27 9.13
CA LYS A 373 2.90 -3.99 8.47
C LYS A 373 4.09 -3.58 7.61
N THR A 374 3.80 -2.97 6.47
CA THR A 374 4.81 -2.31 5.66
C THR A 374 5.13 -0.94 6.21
N LYS A 375 6.18 -0.37 5.65
CA LYS A 375 6.57 1.02 5.83
C LYS A 375 5.57 1.95 5.13
N SER A 376 5.43 3.17 5.65
CA SER A 376 4.52 4.15 5.07
C SER A 376 5.19 4.89 3.91
N VAL A 377 4.51 4.89 2.76
CA VAL A 377 4.85 5.69 1.58
C VAL A 377 4.12 7.02 1.69
N SER A 378 4.85 8.11 1.95
CA SER A 378 4.27 9.46 2.09
C SER A 378 3.75 10.06 0.78
N LYS A 379 2.55 10.66 0.81
CA LYS A 379 1.96 11.51 -0.25
C LYS A 379 2.07 10.94 -1.67
N CYS A 380 1.60 9.71 -1.89
CA CYS A 380 1.61 9.06 -3.21
C CYS A 380 0.31 8.28 -3.46
N THR A 381 -0.27 8.42 -4.65
CA THR A 381 -1.47 7.69 -5.10
C THR A 381 -1.14 6.31 -5.70
N ASP A 382 0.10 6.12 -6.12
CA ASP A 382 0.58 4.91 -6.79
C ASP A 382 1.87 4.42 -6.11
N PRO A 383 1.83 4.13 -4.80
CA PRO A 383 3.01 3.79 -4.03
C PRO A 383 3.61 2.46 -4.50
N THR A 384 4.94 2.39 -4.45
CA THR A 384 5.69 1.13 -4.58
C THR A 384 6.26 0.77 -3.22
N TYR A 385 6.26 -0.51 -2.88
CA TYR A 385 6.75 -1.03 -1.61
C TYR A 385 7.97 -1.93 -1.82
N ASN A 386 7.87 -2.91 -2.71
CA ASN A 386 8.85 -4.00 -2.88
C ASN A 386 9.30 -4.58 -1.53
N GLU A 387 8.36 -4.69 -0.60
CA GLU A 387 8.58 -5.12 0.78
C GLU A 387 7.99 -6.51 0.99
N ILE A 388 8.75 -7.36 1.67
CA ILE A 388 8.39 -8.74 1.94
C ILE A 388 7.83 -8.85 3.35
N VAL A 389 6.72 -9.58 3.46
CA VAL A 389 6.10 -9.97 4.71
C VAL A 389 6.13 -11.49 4.81
N VAL A 390 6.66 -11.99 5.93
CA VAL A 390 6.81 -13.44 6.18
C VAL A 390 5.98 -13.89 7.37
N TYR A 391 5.31 -15.02 7.17
CA TYR A 391 4.62 -15.82 8.18
C TYR A 391 5.26 -17.21 8.22
N ASP A 392 5.99 -17.49 9.29
CA ASP A 392 6.55 -18.82 9.55
C ASP A 392 5.48 -19.75 10.15
N GLU A 393 5.72 -21.05 10.19
CA GLU A 393 4.83 -22.05 10.82
C GLU A 393 3.39 -22.09 10.27
N VAL A 394 3.21 -21.76 8.98
CA VAL A 394 1.93 -21.92 8.29
C VAL A 394 1.89 -23.34 7.72
N THR A 395 1.28 -24.27 8.44
CA THR A 395 1.26 -25.70 8.06
C THR A 395 0.43 -26.01 6.81
N GLU A 396 -0.62 -25.21 6.56
CA GLU A 396 -1.46 -25.35 5.38
C GLU A 396 -2.10 -24.01 4.99
N LEU A 397 -2.42 -23.84 3.71
CA LEU A 397 -3.13 -22.64 3.20
C LEU A 397 -4.66 -22.79 3.25
N GLN A 398 -5.16 -24.01 3.41
CA GLN A 398 -6.59 -24.28 3.46
C GLN A 398 -7.21 -23.62 4.70
N GLY A 399 -8.39 -23.01 4.53
CA GLY A 399 -9.09 -22.31 5.61
C GLY A 399 -8.47 -20.96 6.02
N HIS A 400 -7.31 -20.60 5.47
CA HIS A 400 -6.66 -19.34 5.79
C HIS A 400 -7.08 -18.20 4.85
N VAL A 401 -7.25 -17.02 5.44
CA VAL A 401 -7.56 -15.78 4.72
C VAL A 401 -6.49 -14.75 5.06
N LEU A 402 -5.85 -14.21 4.03
CA LEU A 402 -4.97 -13.05 4.15
C LEU A 402 -5.83 -11.79 4.03
N MET A 403 -6.00 -11.08 5.14
CA MET A 403 -6.64 -9.77 5.17
C MET A 403 -5.57 -8.69 5.06
N LEU A 404 -5.68 -7.85 4.02
CA LEU A 404 -4.80 -6.73 3.73
C LEU A 404 -5.57 -5.43 3.91
N ILE A 405 -5.05 -4.53 4.73
CA ILE A 405 -5.66 -3.23 5.01
C ILE A 405 -4.66 -2.12 4.71
N VAL A 406 -5.06 -1.17 3.85
CA VAL A 406 -4.30 0.04 3.52
C VAL A 406 -4.80 1.19 4.37
N LYS A 407 -3.88 1.86 5.06
CA LYS A 407 -4.17 3.03 5.89
C LYS A 407 -3.19 4.15 5.60
N SER A 408 -3.61 5.38 5.82
CA SER A 408 -2.73 6.54 5.88
C SER A 408 -2.85 7.15 7.27
N LYS A 409 -1.81 6.98 8.10
CA LYS A 409 -1.88 7.22 9.55
C LYS A 409 -2.99 6.37 10.18
N SER A 410 -4.01 6.99 10.77
CA SER A 410 -5.20 6.32 11.33
C SER A 410 -6.34 6.19 10.31
N THR A 411 -6.24 6.84 9.16
CA THR A 411 -7.32 6.88 8.17
C THR A 411 -7.30 5.65 7.28
N PHE A 412 -8.45 4.98 7.16
CA PHE A 412 -8.62 3.87 6.23
C PHE A 412 -8.60 4.34 4.78
N VAL A 413 -7.87 3.62 3.92
CA VAL A 413 -7.76 3.92 2.48
C VAL A 413 -8.44 2.85 1.64
N GLY A 414 -8.27 1.57 1.98
CA GLY A 414 -8.83 0.45 1.24
C GLY A 414 -8.40 -0.88 1.83
N ALA A 415 -9.00 -1.99 1.42
CA ALA A 415 -8.63 -3.31 1.91
C ALA A 415 -9.17 -4.45 1.06
N ILE A 416 -8.61 -5.64 1.26
CA ILE A 416 -9.03 -6.86 0.58
C ILE A 416 -8.84 -8.08 1.48
N ASN A 417 -9.74 -9.06 1.35
CA ASN A 417 -9.57 -10.41 1.87
C ASN A 417 -9.23 -11.37 0.73
N ILE A 418 -8.16 -12.14 0.90
CA ILE A 418 -7.67 -13.09 -0.09
C ILE A 418 -7.71 -14.50 0.51
N GLN A 419 -8.51 -15.38 -0.07
CA GLN A 419 -8.52 -16.80 0.31
C GLN A 419 -7.26 -17.47 -0.23
N LEU A 420 -6.38 -17.94 0.67
CA LEU A 420 -5.05 -18.41 0.28
C LEU A 420 -5.08 -19.71 -0.53
N CYS A 421 -6.10 -20.56 -0.34
CA CYS A 421 -6.29 -21.79 -1.10
C CYS A 421 -6.57 -21.58 -2.60
N SER A 422 -7.03 -20.40 -3.01
CA SER A 422 -7.40 -20.09 -4.40
C SER A 422 -6.43 -19.14 -5.11
N VAL A 423 -5.29 -18.85 -4.50
CA VAL A 423 -4.31 -17.89 -5.06
C VAL A 423 -3.33 -18.60 -5.99
N PRO A 424 -3.05 -18.04 -7.19
CA PRO A 424 -1.89 -18.46 -7.97
C PRO A 424 -0.61 -18.06 -7.23
N LEU A 425 0.16 -19.06 -6.80
CA LEU A 425 1.43 -18.85 -6.09
C LEU A 425 2.55 -18.46 -7.08
N ASN A 426 3.50 -17.66 -6.61
CA ASN A 426 4.68 -17.20 -7.36
C ASN A 426 4.36 -16.36 -8.61
N GLU A 427 3.15 -15.83 -8.71
CA GLU A 427 2.71 -14.99 -9.82
C GLU A 427 2.41 -13.56 -9.36
N GLU A 428 2.70 -12.59 -10.22
CA GLU A 428 2.32 -11.20 -10.01
C GLU A 428 0.84 -11.00 -10.32
N LYS A 429 0.06 -10.65 -9.29
CA LYS A 429 -1.38 -10.47 -9.45
C LYS A 429 -1.86 -9.15 -8.85
N TRP A 430 -2.69 -8.45 -9.62
CA TRP A 430 -3.41 -7.26 -9.16
C TRP A 430 -4.70 -7.68 -8.45
N TYR A 431 -4.90 -7.11 -7.27
CA TYR A 431 -6.04 -7.32 -6.41
C TYR A 431 -6.77 -5.99 -6.21
N PRO A 432 -8.07 -5.90 -6.51
CA PRO A 432 -8.82 -4.67 -6.28
C PRO A 432 -8.95 -4.41 -4.78
N LEU A 433 -8.64 -3.20 -4.35
CA LEU A 433 -8.92 -2.77 -2.99
C LEU A 433 -10.42 -2.41 -2.92
N GLY A 434 -11.13 -3.10 -2.04
CA GLY A 434 -12.49 -2.76 -1.68
C GLY A 434 -12.52 -1.55 -0.74
N ASN A 435 -13.67 -0.88 -0.71
CA ASN A 435 -13.95 0.25 0.20
C ASN A 435 -13.06 1.48 0.06
N SER A 436 -12.24 1.56 -0.99
CA SER A 436 -11.47 2.74 -1.38
C SER A 436 -12.30 3.72 -2.21
N ILE A 437 -12.09 5.01 -2.00
CA ILE A 437 -12.82 6.08 -2.70
C ILE A 437 -12.19 6.26 -4.09
N ILE A 438 -13.02 6.18 -5.14
CA ILE A 438 -12.65 6.31 -6.57
C ILE A 438 -12.66 7.78 -6.98
#